data_AF-A0AAQ3FQK0-F1
#
_entry.id   AF-A0AAQ3FQK0-F1
#
_cell.length_a   1.000
_cell.length_b   1.000
_cell.length_c   1.000
_cell.angle_alpha   90.00
_cell.angle_beta   90.00
_cell.angle_gamma   90.00
#
_symmetry.space_group_name_H-M   'P 1'
#
loop_
_entity.id
_entity.type
_entity.pdbx_description
1 polymer ?
#
loop_
_entity_poly.entity_id
_entity_poly.type
_entity_poly.pdbx_seq_one_letter_code
_entity_poly.pdbx_strand_id
1 'polypeptide(L)'
;MNSTIIIVGILALVFIFLVFGVSSKPLRFIGKALFHVTLGVALLFIVNVVGTYFDFHIPINLGTATITSLLGLPGVAALVVIKLYIMPR
;
A
#
# COMPACT_ATOMS: atom_id res chain seq x y z
N MET A 1 1.43 5.30 -42.38
CA MET A 1 2.68 5.30 -41.60
C MET A 1 3.41 4.01 -41.89
N ASN A 2 4.64 4.07 -42.40
CA ASN A 2 5.40 2.85 -42.75
C ASN A 2 5.73 2.05 -41.48
N SER A 3 5.48 0.74 -41.51
CA SER A 3 5.78 -0.20 -40.42
C SER A 3 7.24 -0.13 -39.97
N THR A 4 8.15 0.21 -40.88
CA THR A 4 9.57 0.44 -40.60
C THR A 4 9.80 1.53 -39.55
N ILE A 5 9.03 2.62 -39.61
CA ILE A 5 9.17 3.74 -38.65
C ILE A 5 8.72 3.30 -37.26
N ILE A 6 7.67 2.49 -37.18
CA ILE A 6 7.14 1.96 -35.91
C ILE A 6 8.17 1.00 -35.29
N ILE A 7 8.73 0.09 -36.08
CA ILE A 7 9.73 -0.89 -35.61
C ILE A 7 10.99 -0.19 -35.10
N VAL A 8 11.54 0.76 -35.88
CA VAL A 8 12.72 1.52 -35.48
C VAL A 8 12.46 2.35 -34.23
N GLY A 9 11.27 2.95 -34.11
CA GLY A 9 10.85 3.69 -32.91
C GLY A 9 10.81 2.83 -31.66
N ILE A 10 10.24 1.62 -31.74
CA ILE A 10 10.22 0.66 -30.63
C ILE A 10 11.65 0.21 -30.28
N LEU A 11 12.48 -0.09 -31.27
CA LEU A 11 13.87 -0.51 -31.04
C LEU A 11 14.69 0.58 -30.34
N ALA A 12 14.58 1.82 -30.78
CA ALA A 12 15.26 2.97 -30.18
C ALA A 12 14.79 3.21 -28.74
N LEU A 13 13.50 3.05 -28.46
CA LEU A 13 12.94 3.17 -27.11
C LEU A 13 13.48 2.09 -26.19
N VAL A 14 13.52 0.83 -26.64
CA VAL A 14 14.10 -0.30 -25.88
C VAL A 14 15.59 -0.06 -25.63
N PHE A 15 16.33 0.41 -26.62
CA PHE A 15 17.76 0.72 -26.49
C PHE A 15 18.02 1.85 -25.47
N ILE A 16 17.19 2.89 -25.47
CA ILE A 16 17.21 3.97 -24.47
C ILE A 16 16.96 3.41 -23.07
N PHE A 17 15.94 2.57 -22.89
CA PHE A 17 15.65 1.95 -21.59
C PHE A 17 16.79 1.03 -21.12
N LEU A 18 17.49 0.38 -22.05
CA LEU A 18 18.64 -0.48 -21.75
C LEU A 18 19.87 0.34 -21.32
N VAL A 19 20.18 1.45 -22.02
CA VAL A 19 21.36 2.29 -21.76
C VAL A 19 21.21 3.13 -20.50
N PHE A 20 20.06 3.79 -20.33
CA PHE A 20 19.79 4.62 -19.15
C PHE A 20 19.33 3.80 -17.94
N GLY A 21 19.03 2.51 -18.16
CA GLY A 21 18.33 1.67 -17.22
C GLY A 21 16.88 2.12 -17.03
N VAL A 22 15.98 1.19 -16.75
CA VAL A 22 14.73 1.55 -16.09
C VAL A 22 15.15 2.07 -14.73
N SER A 23 15.12 3.39 -14.53
CA SER A 23 15.35 4.00 -13.23
C SER A 23 14.44 3.29 -12.23
N SER A 24 15.02 2.37 -11.46
CA SER A 24 14.29 1.48 -10.56
C SER A 24 13.83 2.23 -9.31
N LYS A 25 14.19 3.51 -9.18
CA LYS A 25 13.82 4.40 -8.08
C LYS A 25 12.30 4.58 -7.96
N PRO A 26 11.55 5.01 -9.00
CA PRO A 26 10.09 5.07 -8.96
C PRO A 26 9.44 3.71 -8.70
N LEU A 27 9.92 2.65 -9.34
CA LEU A 27 9.36 1.30 -9.15
C LEU A 27 9.56 0.81 -7.71
N ARG A 28 10.73 1.06 -7.11
CA ARG A 28 11.04 0.75 -5.72
C ARG A 28 10.21 1.59 -4.75
N PHE A 29 9.91 2.84 -5.08
CA PHE A 29 9.02 3.69 -4.28
C PHE A 29 7.59 3.16 -4.28
N ILE A 30 7.05 2.81 -5.44
CA ILE A 30 5.71 2.21 -5.56
C ILE A 30 5.64 0.89 -4.79
N GLY A 31 6.64 0.01 -4.96
CA GLY A 31 6.70 -1.25 -4.21
C GLY A 31 6.77 -1.03 -2.69
N LYS A 32 7.56 -0.04 -2.23
CA LYS A 32 7.63 0.31 -0.80
C LYS A 32 6.29 0.84 -0.29
N ALA A 33 5.62 1.72 -1.04
CA ALA A 33 4.32 2.26 -0.66
C ALA A 33 3.26 1.16 -0.57
N LEU A 34 3.19 0.28 -1.59
CA LEU A 34 2.30 -0.87 -1.58
C LEU A 34 2.58 -1.79 -0.38
N PHE A 35 3.84 -2.07 -0.08
CA PHE A 35 4.22 -2.88 1.07
C PHE A 35 3.74 -2.29 2.40
N HIS A 36 3.89 -0.98 2.62
CA HIS A 36 3.41 -0.32 3.84
C HIS A 36 1.89 -0.35 3.95
N VAL A 37 1.18 -0.15 2.81
CA VAL A 37 -0.27 -0.25 2.76
C VAL A 37 -0.75 -1.67 3.08
N THR A 38 -0.18 -2.67 2.42
CA THR A 38 -0.51 -4.07 2.67
C THR A 38 -0.22 -4.45 4.12
N LEU A 39 0.92 -4.02 4.68
CA LEU A 39 1.27 -4.29 6.07
C LEU A 39 0.29 -3.64 7.05
N GLY A 40 -0.09 -2.38 6.85
CA GLY A 40 -1.05 -1.67 7.70
C GLY A 40 -2.44 -2.32 7.68
N VAL A 41 -2.94 -2.65 6.48
CA VAL A 41 -4.21 -3.36 6.32
C VAL A 41 -4.15 -4.76 6.93
N ALA A 42 -3.04 -5.49 6.76
CA ALA A 42 -2.86 -6.80 7.37
C ALA A 42 -2.87 -6.73 8.90
N LEU A 43 -2.24 -5.71 9.50
CA LEU A 43 -2.28 -5.50 10.95
C LEU A 43 -3.70 -5.21 11.45
N LEU A 44 -4.44 -4.34 10.75
CA LEU A 44 -5.87 -4.10 11.06
C LEU A 44 -6.69 -5.39 10.99
N PHE A 45 -6.44 -6.19 9.95
CA PHE A 45 -7.13 -7.46 9.78
C PHE A 45 -6.84 -8.42 10.94
N ILE A 46 -5.57 -8.55 11.35
CA ILE A 46 -5.19 -9.39 12.51
C ILE A 46 -5.91 -8.92 13.78
N VAL A 47 -5.91 -7.62 14.04
CA VAL A 47 -6.60 -7.05 15.21
C VAL A 47 -8.10 -7.33 15.15
N ASN A 48 -8.73 -7.27 13.98
CA ASN A 48 -10.14 -7.60 13.83
C ASN A 48 -10.42 -9.09 14.02
N VAL A 49 -9.56 -9.98 13.53
CA VAL A 49 -9.71 -11.43 13.74
C VAL A 49 -9.62 -11.76 15.22
N VAL A 50 -8.63 -11.23 15.94
CA VAL A 50 -8.49 -11.41 17.39
C VAL A 50 -9.60 -10.69 18.15
N GLY A 51 -9.99 -9.50 17.69
CA GLY A 51 -11.06 -8.70 18.27
C GLY A 51 -12.43 -9.32 18.16
N THR A 52 -12.67 -10.15 17.13
CA THR A 52 -13.96 -10.85 16.93
C THR A 52 -14.32 -11.73 18.12
N TYR A 53 -13.33 -12.30 18.83
CA TYR A 53 -13.57 -13.07 20.08
C TYR A 53 -14.09 -12.21 21.24
N PHE A 54 -13.97 -10.89 21.16
CA PHE A 54 -14.38 -9.91 22.14
C PHE A 54 -15.49 -8.97 21.62
N ASP A 55 -16.19 -9.36 20.54
CA ASP A 55 -17.15 -8.50 19.81
C ASP A 55 -16.56 -7.15 19.34
N PHE A 56 -15.24 -7.09 19.23
CA PHE A 56 -14.49 -5.90 18.87
C PHE A 56 -14.12 -5.91 17.39
N HIS A 57 -14.60 -4.91 16.65
CA HIS A 57 -14.27 -4.73 15.25
C HIS A 57 -14.03 -3.25 14.92
N ILE A 58 -12.92 -2.98 14.24
CA ILE A 58 -12.55 -1.71 13.64
C ILE A 58 -12.91 -1.80 12.16
N PRO A 59 -13.79 -0.94 11.63
CA PRO A 59 -14.15 -0.96 10.21
C PRO A 59 -12.89 -0.75 9.34
N ILE A 60 -12.63 -1.67 8.41
CA ILE A 60 -11.52 -1.56 7.46
C ILE A 60 -12.00 -0.68 6.29
N ASN A 61 -11.68 0.61 6.35
CA ASN A 61 -12.02 1.60 5.32
C ASN A 61 -10.78 2.42 4.96
N LEU A 62 -10.90 3.34 3.99
CA LEU A 62 -9.77 4.18 3.58
C LEU A 62 -9.20 5.01 4.74
N GLY A 63 -10.02 5.46 5.69
CA GLY A 63 -9.56 6.21 6.86
C GLY A 63 -8.71 5.37 7.80
N THR A 64 -9.21 4.20 8.24
CA THR A 64 -8.46 3.33 9.15
C THR A 64 -7.24 2.71 8.46
N ALA A 65 -7.37 2.31 7.20
CA ALA A 65 -6.27 1.79 6.40
C ALA A 65 -5.16 2.82 6.21
N THR A 66 -5.47 4.09 5.95
CA THR A 66 -4.43 5.13 5.79
C THR A 66 -3.69 5.40 7.10
N ILE A 67 -4.40 5.50 8.23
CA ILE A 67 -3.80 5.69 9.56
C ILE A 67 -2.86 4.52 9.90
N THR A 68 -3.32 3.28 9.72
CA THR A 68 -2.50 2.10 10.04
C THR A 68 -1.38 1.82 9.04
N SER A 69 -1.55 2.20 7.77
CA SER A 69 -0.50 2.06 6.75
C SER A 69 0.60 3.12 6.89
N LEU A 70 0.25 4.31 7.36
CA LEU A 70 1.20 5.40 7.56
C LEU A 70 1.94 5.26 8.89
N LEU A 71 1.22 4.95 9.97
CA LEU A 71 1.80 4.85 11.32
C LEU A 71 2.24 3.42 11.67
N GLY A 72 1.69 2.37 11.05
CA GLY A 72 1.98 0.98 11.39
C GLY A 72 1.35 0.56 12.72
N LEU A 73 2.12 -0.19 13.53
CA LEU A 73 1.74 -0.63 14.87
C LEU A 73 1.20 0.48 15.80
N PRO A 74 1.84 1.67 15.94
CA PRO A 74 1.28 2.73 16.77
C PRO A 74 -0.07 3.27 16.24
N GLY A 75 -0.30 3.23 14.92
CA GLY A 75 -1.59 3.59 14.33
C GLY A 75 -2.69 2.60 14.69
N VAL A 76 -2.37 1.31 14.69
CA VAL A 76 -3.28 0.25 15.12
C VAL A 76 -3.62 0.42 16.60
N ALA A 77 -2.62 0.63 17.46
CA ALA A 77 -2.82 0.86 18.89
C ALA A 77 -3.70 2.10 19.15
N ALA A 78 -3.47 3.19 18.43
CA ALA A 78 -4.29 4.40 18.53
C ALA A 78 -5.76 4.12 18.15
N LEU A 79 -6.01 3.40 17.05
CA LEU A 79 -7.37 3.05 16.65
C LEU A 79 -8.06 2.13 17.67
N VAL A 80 -7.32 1.21 18.28
CA VAL A 80 -7.84 0.37 19.37
C VAL A 80 -8.25 1.22 20.56
N VAL A 81 -7.40 2.15 21.00
CA VAL A 81 -7.72 3.06 22.10
C VAL A 81 -8.94 3.94 21.76
N ILE A 82 -9.00 4.49 20.54
CA ILE A 82 -10.14 5.30 20.09
C ILE A 82 -11.43 4.49 20.13
N LYS A 83 -11.41 3.25 19.60
CA LYS A 83 -12.59 2.39 19.59
C LYS A 83 -13.00 1.97 21.02
N LEU A 84 -12.05 1.71 21.91
CA LEU A 84 -12.35 1.29 23.29
C LEU A 84 -12.84 2.43 24.19
N TYR A 85 -12.29 3.64 24.06
CA TYR A 85 -12.57 4.75 24.99
C TYR A 85 -13.49 5.82 24.44
N ILE A 86 -13.46 6.09 23.13
CA ILE A 86 -14.20 7.20 22.51
C ILE A 86 -15.47 6.70 21.83
N MET A 87 -15.41 5.55 21.15
CA MET A 87 -16.56 4.92 20.48
C MET A 87 -16.81 3.48 20.96
N PRO A 88 -17.11 3.27 22.27
CA PRO A 88 -17.20 1.96 22.93
C PRO A 88 -18.45 1.14 22.56
N ARG A 89 -18.99 1.31 21.36
CA ARG A 89 -20.20 0.62 20.88
C ARG A 89 -19.89 -0.41 19.82
#